data_AF-A0A8B7DIQ6-F1
#
_entry.id   AF-A0A8B7DIQ6-F1
#
_cell.length_a   1.000
_cell.length_b   1.000
_cell.length_c   1.000
_cell.angle_alpha   90.00
_cell.angle_beta   90.00
_cell.angle_gamma   90.00
#
_symmetry.space_group_name_H-M   'P 1'
#
loop_
_entity.id
_entity.type
_entity.pdbx_description
1 polymer ?
#
loop_
_entity_poly.entity_id
_entity_poly.type
_entity_poly.pdbx_seq_one_letter_code
_entity_poly.pdbx_strand_id
1 'polypeptide(L)'
;MGKQVMKTILSEIRGAKFYSISVDSTPDISHVDRLSCVFRYVLNDGPIERFVQFLSMKGHGAEDLFNSLYSFLEEAKLDIKYCRGQSYDNASNMAGKYSGLQARIREKNPLAEYVPCFAHSLNLVGASAVNCVTTVSGFFDFVQNFTFCADSVVEARTTAAGIAKKMDQLEYGILLELWTPILDRFHKTSLKLQSPQLDLNEAVQLLT
;
A
#
# COMPACT_ATOMS: atom_id res chain seq x y z
N MET A 1 2.45 -20.82 -26.65
CA MET A 1 3.47 -20.68 -25.59
C MET A 1 2.84 -20.62 -24.19
N GLY A 2 1.96 -19.65 -23.88
CA GLY A 2 1.36 -19.50 -22.54
C GLY A 2 0.66 -20.74 -21.95
N LYS A 3 -0.20 -21.43 -22.72
CA LYS A 3 -0.88 -22.66 -22.26
C LYS A 3 0.08 -23.78 -21.85
N GLN A 4 1.23 -23.88 -22.53
CA GLN A 4 2.22 -24.92 -22.25
C GLN A 4 3.02 -24.59 -20.99
N VAL A 5 3.41 -23.32 -20.82
CA VAL A 5 4.04 -22.83 -19.58
C VAL A 5 3.11 -23.04 -18.39
N MET A 6 1.84 -22.66 -18.51
CA MET A 6 0.84 -22.88 -17.46
C MET A 6 0.70 -24.35 -17.10
N LYS A 7 0.66 -25.25 -18.10
CA LYS A 7 0.59 -26.70 -17.86
C LYS A 7 1.81 -27.21 -17.10
N THR A 8 3.01 -26.72 -17.42
CA THR A 8 4.25 -27.05 -16.70
C THR A 8 4.19 -26.57 -15.26
N ILE A 9 3.85 -25.30 -15.01
CA ILE A 9 3.72 -24.75 -13.64
C ILE A 9 2.72 -25.58 -12.83
N LEU A 10 1.56 -25.90 -13.40
CA LEU A 10 0.56 -26.72 -12.72
C LEU A 10 1.04 -28.16 -12.45
N SER A 11 1.87 -28.75 -13.31
CA SER A 11 2.44 -30.08 -13.00
C SER A 11 3.49 -30.01 -11.91
N GLU A 12 4.31 -28.96 -11.89
CA GLU A 12 5.28 -28.72 -10.81
C GLU A 12 4.58 -28.54 -9.46
N ILE A 13 3.54 -27.71 -9.38
CA ILE A 13 2.76 -27.51 -8.14
C ILE A 13 2.20 -28.85 -7.64
N ARG A 14 1.61 -29.65 -8.54
CA ARG A 14 1.08 -30.98 -8.18
C ARG A 14 2.19 -31.92 -7.70
N GLY A 15 3.37 -31.87 -8.31
CA GLY A 15 4.54 -32.64 -7.89
C GLY A 15 5.07 -32.23 -6.52
N ALA A 16 5.10 -30.93 -6.22
CA ALA A 16 5.50 -30.39 -4.92
C ALA A 16 4.51 -30.74 -3.79
N LYS A 17 3.28 -31.15 -4.16
CA LYS A 17 2.15 -31.48 -3.28
C LYS A 17 1.62 -30.29 -2.49
N PHE A 18 2.46 -29.66 -1.66
CA PHE A 18 2.09 -28.51 -0.84
C PHE A 18 2.38 -27.19 -1.55
N TYR A 19 1.48 -26.22 -1.36
CA TYR A 19 1.61 -24.89 -1.95
C TYR A 19 0.96 -23.83 -1.06
N SER A 20 1.27 -22.57 -1.32
CA SER A 20 0.53 -21.42 -0.82
C SER A 20 0.08 -20.54 -1.98
N ILE A 21 -0.98 -19.76 -1.74
CA ILE A 21 -1.58 -18.87 -2.72
C ILE A 21 -1.43 -17.42 -2.29
N SER A 22 -1.10 -16.55 -3.25
CA SER A 22 -1.19 -15.10 -3.08
C SER A 22 -2.12 -14.55 -4.15
N VAL A 23 -3.08 -13.74 -3.74
CA VAL A 23 -4.06 -13.14 -4.65
C VAL A 23 -4.14 -11.65 -4.39
N ASP A 24 -4.10 -10.86 -5.46
CA ASP A 24 -4.23 -9.40 -5.37
C ASP A 24 -5.14 -8.86 -6.46
N SER A 25 -5.92 -7.83 -6.12
CA SER A 25 -6.86 -7.18 -7.05
C SER A 25 -6.13 -6.08 -7.81
N THR A 26 -6.13 -6.17 -9.13
CA THR A 26 -5.56 -5.14 -10.00
C THR A 26 -6.55 -4.78 -11.10
N PRO A 27 -6.73 -3.47 -11.41
CA PRO A 27 -7.47 -3.08 -12.59
C PRO A 27 -6.70 -3.50 -13.85
N ASP A 28 -7.41 -4.05 -14.85
CA ASP A 28 -6.85 -4.30 -16.17
C ASP A 28 -6.90 -3.05 -17.06
N ILE A 29 -6.38 -3.15 -18.29
CA ILE A 29 -6.33 -2.03 -19.26
C ILE A 29 -7.74 -1.49 -19.58
N SER A 30 -8.78 -2.30 -19.41
CA SER A 30 -10.19 -1.91 -19.59
C SER A 30 -10.85 -1.41 -18.31
N HIS A 31 -10.08 -1.14 -17.25
CA HIS A 31 -10.58 -0.76 -15.92
C HIS A 31 -11.51 -1.80 -15.29
N VAL A 32 -11.36 -3.08 -15.68
CA VAL A 32 -12.07 -4.19 -15.05
C VAL A 32 -11.11 -4.85 -14.06
N ASP A 33 -11.52 -4.95 -12.81
CA ASP A 33 -10.68 -5.59 -11.80
C ASP A 33 -10.54 -7.09 -12.06
N ARG A 34 -9.31 -7.56 -11.94
CA ARG A 34 -8.92 -8.96 -12.07
C ARG A 34 -8.13 -9.37 -10.84
N LEU A 35 -8.24 -10.63 -10.48
CA LEU A 35 -7.41 -11.20 -9.42
C LEU A 35 -6.15 -11.78 -10.04
N SER A 36 -5.01 -11.18 -9.74
CA SER A 36 -3.73 -11.81 -10.02
C SER A 36 -3.57 -13.02 -9.10
N CYS A 37 -3.28 -14.20 -9.66
CA CYS A 37 -3.13 -15.43 -8.89
C CYS A 37 -1.69 -15.94 -8.99
N VAL A 38 -1.01 -15.97 -7.85
CA VAL A 38 0.38 -16.42 -7.71
C VAL A 38 0.43 -17.61 -6.77
N PHE A 39 1.21 -18.63 -7.14
CA PHE A 39 1.46 -19.79 -6.31
C PHE A 39 2.90 -19.79 -5.85
N ARG A 40 3.11 -20.20 -4.61
CA ARG A 40 4.41 -20.48 -4.05
C ARG A 40 4.47 -21.94 -3.61
N TYR A 41 5.54 -22.63 -4.00
CA TYR A 41 5.76 -24.04 -3.70
C TYR A 41 7.25 -24.33 -3.67
N VAL A 42 7.64 -25.51 -3.19
CA VAL A 42 9.05 -25.87 -2.98
C VAL A 42 9.46 -26.93 -3.98
N LEU A 43 10.56 -26.67 -4.69
CA LEU A 43 11.29 -27.65 -5.50
C LEU A 43 12.62 -27.98 -4.80
N ASN A 44 13.43 -28.86 -5.40
CA ASN A 44 14.72 -29.28 -4.84
C ASN A 44 15.67 -28.10 -4.57
N ASP A 45 15.62 -27.06 -5.40
CA ASP A 45 16.47 -25.87 -5.29
C ASP A 45 15.91 -24.78 -4.36
N GLY A 46 14.76 -25.03 -3.71
CA GLY A 46 14.13 -24.12 -2.76
C GLY A 46 12.74 -23.65 -3.15
N PRO A 47 12.20 -22.63 -2.45
CA PRO A 47 10.88 -22.08 -2.72
C PRO A 47 10.90 -21.28 -4.03
N ILE A 48 9.89 -21.50 -4.86
CA ILE A 48 9.67 -20.74 -6.08
C ILE A 48 8.28 -20.13 -6.08
N GLU A 49 8.18 -18.97 -6.73
CA GLU A 49 6.93 -18.22 -6.91
C GLU A 49 6.62 -18.11 -8.40
N ARG A 50 5.39 -18.44 -8.77
CA ARG A 50 4.93 -18.44 -10.15
C ARG A 50 3.58 -17.75 -10.25
N PHE A 51 3.53 -16.69 -11.05
CA PHE A 51 2.29 -16.16 -11.56
C PHE A 51 1.66 -17.19 -12.50
N VAL A 52 0.37 -17.48 -12.31
CA VAL A 52 -0.35 -18.48 -13.10
C VAL A 52 -1.30 -17.81 -14.09
N GLN A 53 -2.23 -16.99 -13.59
CA GLN A 53 -3.20 -16.30 -14.42
C GLN A 53 -3.89 -15.15 -13.67
N PHE A 54 -4.53 -14.26 -14.42
CA PHE A 54 -5.59 -13.38 -13.93
C PHE A 54 -6.94 -14.12 -13.90
N LEU A 55 -7.59 -14.15 -12.74
CA LEU A 55 -8.93 -14.70 -12.59
C LEU A 55 -9.96 -13.58 -12.83
N SER A 56 -10.99 -13.90 -13.60
CA SER A 56 -12.15 -13.02 -13.79
C SER A 56 -13.00 -13.05 -12.54
N MET A 57 -13.38 -11.88 -12.04
CA MET A 57 -14.33 -11.75 -10.93
C MET A 57 -15.71 -11.39 -11.47
N LYS A 58 -16.76 -11.92 -10.84
CA LYS A 58 -18.14 -11.46 -11.06
C LYS A 58 -18.52 -10.28 -10.16
N GLY A 59 -17.80 -10.09 -9.06
CA GLY A 59 -17.99 -9.04 -8.07
C GLY A 59 -16.81 -8.97 -7.09
N HIS A 60 -16.81 -7.95 -6.24
CA HIS A 60 -15.73 -7.70 -5.26
C HIS A 60 -16.02 -8.31 -3.88
N GLY A 61 -17.16 -8.99 -3.71
CA GLY A 61 -17.54 -9.61 -2.45
C GLY A 61 -16.64 -10.81 -2.14
N ALA A 62 -16.38 -11.06 -0.85
CA ALA A 62 -15.58 -12.19 -0.39
C ALA A 62 -16.04 -13.55 -0.96
N GLU A 63 -17.35 -13.70 -1.20
CA GLU A 63 -17.94 -14.89 -1.81
C GLU A 63 -17.56 -15.06 -3.29
N ASP A 64 -17.68 -13.99 -4.07
CA ASP A 64 -17.32 -14.00 -5.49
C ASP A 64 -15.84 -14.27 -5.68
N LEU A 65 -15.01 -13.67 -4.82
CA LEU A 65 -13.57 -13.89 -4.75
C LEU A 65 -13.25 -15.36 -4.47
N PHE A 66 -13.89 -15.92 -3.44
CA PHE A 66 -13.73 -17.32 -3.06
C PHE A 66 -14.16 -18.25 -4.20
N ASN A 67 -15.34 -18.03 -4.78
CA ASN A 67 -15.88 -18.87 -5.84
C ASN A 67 -14.98 -18.84 -7.08
N SER A 68 -14.45 -17.67 -7.45
CA SER A 68 -13.55 -17.50 -8.60
C SER A 68 -12.23 -18.27 -8.38
N LEU A 69 -11.64 -18.14 -7.20
CA LEU A 69 -10.42 -18.86 -6.83
C LEU A 69 -10.65 -20.37 -6.71
N TYR A 70 -11.73 -20.78 -6.05
CA TYR A 70 -12.05 -22.19 -5.81
C TYR A 70 -12.35 -22.93 -7.13
N SER A 71 -13.14 -22.32 -8.02
CA SER A 71 -13.40 -22.88 -9.36
C SER A 71 -12.10 -23.06 -10.15
N PHE A 72 -11.19 -22.09 -10.08
CA PHE A 72 -9.87 -22.21 -10.70
C PHE A 72 -9.05 -23.37 -10.12
N LEU A 73 -9.04 -23.54 -8.79
CA LEU A 73 -8.34 -24.67 -8.15
C LEU A 73 -8.90 -26.02 -8.62
N GLU A 74 -10.23 -26.14 -8.75
CA GLU A 74 -10.88 -27.35 -9.27
C GLU A 74 -10.51 -27.63 -10.73
N GLU A 75 -10.58 -26.63 -11.61
CA GLU A 75 -10.17 -26.73 -13.02
C GLU A 75 -8.68 -27.11 -13.14
N ALA A 76 -7.85 -26.51 -12.29
CA ALA A 76 -6.42 -26.78 -12.22
C ALA A 76 -6.10 -28.11 -11.50
N LYS A 77 -7.09 -28.84 -10.99
CA LYS A 77 -6.90 -30.08 -10.20
C LYS A 77 -5.89 -29.90 -9.06
N LEU A 78 -5.97 -28.76 -8.38
CA LEU A 78 -5.18 -28.43 -7.20
C LEU A 78 -6.08 -28.56 -5.99
N ASP A 79 -5.83 -29.60 -5.18
CA ASP A 79 -6.66 -29.85 -4.01
C ASP A 79 -6.32 -28.87 -2.88
N ILE A 80 -7.31 -28.09 -2.48
CA ILE A 80 -7.19 -27.06 -1.43
C ILE A 80 -6.66 -27.64 -0.11
N LYS A 81 -6.84 -28.94 0.17
CA LYS A 81 -6.31 -29.59 1.38
C LYS A 81 -4.79 -29.55 1.49
N TYR A 82 -4.10 -29.35 0.36
CA TYR A 82 -2.64 -29.22 0.32
C TYR A 82 -2.16 -27.75 0.37
N CYS A 83 -3.09 -26.79 0.35
CA CYS A 83 -2.77 -25.40 0.62
C CYS A 83 -2.25 -25.26 2.07
N ARG A 84 -1.16 -24.53 2.27
CA ARG A 84 -0.55 -24.28 3.58
C ARG A 84 -0.46 -22.80 3.94
N GLY A 85 -0.68 -21.93 2.97
CA GLY A 85 -0.67 -20.50 3.20
C GLY A 85 -1.54 -19.76 2.21
N GLN A 86 -2.08 -18.64 2.66
CA GLN A 86 -2.89 -17.73 1.87
C GLN A 86 -2.48 -16.28 2.19
N SER A 87 -2.29 -15.45 1.17
CA SER A 87 -1.80 -14.08 1.32
C SER A 87 -2.55 -13.11 0.42
N TYR A 88 -3.14 -12.07 1.02
CA TYR A 88 -3.96 -11.07 0.34
C TYR A 88 -3.75 -9.68 0.98
N ASP A 89 -4.33 -8.64 0.39
CA ASP A 89 -4.43 -7.32 1.04
C ASP A 89 -5.24 -7.36 2.35
N ASN A 90 -5.25 -6.24 3.08
CA ASN A 90 -5.98 -6.13 4.34
C ASN A 90 -7.42 -5.64 4.15
N ALA A 91 -7.95 -5.61 2.92
CA ALA A 91 -9.32 -5.18 2.69
C ALA A 91 -10.31 -6.11 3.39
N SER A 92 -11.44 -5.59 3.86
CA SER A 92 -12.43 -6.35 4.64
C SER A 92 -12.93 -7.60 3.91
N ASN A 93 -13.08 -7.54 2.58
CA ASN A 93 -13.51 -8.67 1.76
C ASN A 93 -12.44 -9.76 1.64
N MET A 94 -11.15 -9.44 1.84
CA MET A 94 -10.04 -10.39 1.79
C MET A 94 -9.67 -10.87 3.19
N ALA A 95 -9.30 -9.94 4.07
CA ALA A 95 -8.77 -10.15 5.41
C ALA A 95 -9.86 -10.30 6.50
N GLY A 96 -11.14 -10.19 6.15
CA GLY A 96 -12.23 -10.33 7.10
C GLY A 96 -12.21 -11.66 7.85
N LYS A 97 -12.12 -11.60 9.19
CA LYS A 97 -11.99 -12.78 10.08
C LYS A 97 -13.18 -13.75 10.00
N TYR A 98 -14.38 -13.23 9.74
CA TYR A 98 -15.62 -14.02 9.78
C TYR A 98 -16.22 -14.28 8.39
N SER A 99 -16.14 -13.32 7.50
CA SER A 99 -16.79 -13.37 6.18
C SER A 99 -15.86 -13.10 5.00
N GLY A 100 -14.59 -12.76 5.26
CA GLY A 100 -13.61 -12.48 4.22
C GLY A 100 -13.14 -13.75 3.50
N LEU A 101 -12.41 -13.56 2.40
CA LEU A 101 -11.78 -14.64 1.64
C LEU A 101 -10.95 -15.55 2.55
N GLN A 102 -10.19 -14.96 3.49
CA GLN A 102 -9.35 -15.73 4.40
C GLN A 102 -10.13 -16.71 5.27
N ALA A 103 -11.30 -16.30 5.76
CA ALA A 103 -12.17 -17.11 6.59
C ALA A 103 -12.75 -18.28 5.79
N ARG A 104 -13.19 -18.02 4.56
CA ARG A 104 -13.77 -19.02 3.65
C ARG A 104 -12.76 -20.08 3.22
N ILE A 105 -11.52 -19.69 2.93
CA ILE A 105 -10.44 -20.64 2.64
C ILE A 105 -10.08 -21.45 3.89
N ARG A 106 -10.03 -20.82 5.06
CA ARG A 106 -9.74 -21.49 6.34
C ARG A 106 -10.83 -22.49 6.73
N GLU A 107 -12.08 -22.23 6.37
CA GLU A 107 -13.20 -23.16 6.54
C GLU A 107 -12.99 -24.44 5.72
N LYS A 108 -12.49 -24.32 4.47
CA LYS A 108 -12.19 -25.48 3.63
C LYS A 108 -10.90 -26.20 4.03
N ASN A 109 -9.92 -25.46 4.54
CA ASN A 109 -8.66 -26.01 4.99
C ASN A 109 -8.09 -25.20 6.17
N PRO A 110 -8.27 -25.69 7.41
CA PRO A 110 -7.75 -25.02 8.61
C PRO A 110 -6.22 -24.87 8.65
N LEU A 111 -5.48 -25.62 7.82
CA LEU A 111 -4.02 -25.56 7.72
C LEU A 111 -3.51 -24.49 6.75
N ALA A 112 -4.41 -23.81 6.02
CA ALA A 112 -4.04 -22.70 5.14
C ALA A 112 -3.95 -21.40 5.95
N GLU A 113 -2.78 -21.12 6.52
CA GLU A 113 -2.61 -19.94 7.39
C GLU A 113 -2.60 -18.64 6.59
N TYR A 114 -3.29 -17.63 7.12
CA TYR A 114 -3.39 -16.32 6.50
C TYR A 114 -2.21 -15.43 6.91
N VAL A 115 -1.57 -14.84 5.91
CA VAL A 115 -0.50 -13.86 6.06
C VAL A 115 -0.95 -12.57 5.39
N PRO A 116 -1.08 -11.45 6.14
CA PRO A 116 -1.46 -10.18 5.54
C PRO A 116 -0.35 -9.63 4.65
N CYS A 117 -0.73 -8.86 3.63
CA CYS A 117 0.23 -8.20 2.76
C CYS A 117 1.08 -7.19 3.56
N PHE A 118 2.39 -7.44 3.63
CA PHE A 118 3.35 -6.56 4.30
C PHE A 118 3.40 -5.16 3.68
N ALA A 119 3.35 -5.06 2.34
CA ALA A 119 3.39 -3.78 1.66
C ALA A 119 2.17 -2.91 2.01
N HIS A 120 0.99 -3.51 2.01
CA HIS A 120 -0.25 -2.82 2.40
C HIS A 120 -0.23 -2.45 3.90
N SER A 121 0.23 -3.36 4.75
CA SER A 121 0.37 -3.10 6.19
C SER A 121 1.34 -1.96 6.48
N LEU A 122 2.47 -1.91 5.78
CA LEU A 122 3.44 -0.82 5.90
C LEU A 122 2.85 0.51 5.44
N ASN A 123 2.11 0.52 4.32
CA ASN A 123 1.42 1.70 3.84
C ASN A 123 0.40 2.24 4.86
N LEU A 124 -0.38 1.35 5.50
CA LEU A 124 -1.33 1.74 6.54
C LEU A 124 -0.64 2.34 7.77
N VAL A 125 0.49 1.79 8.19
CA VAL A 125 1.30 2.34 9.29
C VAL A 125 1.82 3.72 8.93
N GLY A 126 2.34 3.90 7.71
CA GLY A 126 2.82 5.20 7.21
C GLY A 126 1.72 6.25 7.17
N ALA A 127 0.56 5.92 6.59
CA ALA A 127 -0.59 6.81 6.55
C ALA A 127 -1.07 7.18 7.96
N SER A 128 -1.14 6.21 8.86
CA SER A 128 -1.55 6.45 10.25
C SER A 128 -0.56 7.35 10.99
N ALA A 129 0.75 7.15 10.79
CA ALA A 129 1.79 7.98 11.40
C ALA A 129 1.70 9.44 10.93
N VAL A 130 1.46 9.67 9.64
CA VAL A 130 1.23 11.02 9.08
C VAL A 130 -0.02 11.67 9.70
N ASN A 131 -1.13 10.93 9.78
CA ASN A 131 -2.38 11.45 10.31
C ASN A 131 -2.32 11.76 11.82
N CYS A 132 -1.41 11.16 12.56
CA CYS A 132 -1.17 11.51 13.98
C CYS A 132 -0.47 12.86 14.17
N VAL A 133 0.17 13.40 13.13
CA VAL A 133 0.88 14.69 13.21
C VAL A 133 0.06 15.75 12.48
N THR A 134 -0.71 16.53 13.23
CA THR A 134 -1.66 17.50 12.67
C THR A 134 -1.03 18.46 11.67
N THR A 135 0.21 18.91 11.90
CA THR A 135 0.89 19.81 10.97
C THR A 135 1.23 19.14 9.64
N VAL A 136 1.71 17.89 9.69
CA VAL A 136 2.04 17.11 8.48
C VAL A 136 0.76 16.73 7.73
N SER A 137 -0.27 16.30 8.44
CA SER A 137 -1.61 16.07 7.87
C SER A 137 -2.14 17.33 7.19
N GLY A 138 -2.12 18.48 7.88
CA GLY A 138 -2.59 19.75 7.33
C GLY A 138 -1.77 20.23 6.14
N PHE A 139 -0.48 19.95 6.11
CA PHE A 139 0.37 20.20 4.94
C PHE A 139 -0.06 19.35 3.74
N PHE A 140 -0.29 18.04 3.92
CA PHE A 140 -0.77 17.20 2.82
C PHE A 140 -2.20 17.57 2.38
N ASP A 141 -3.09 17.93 3.30
CA ASP A 141 -4.42 18.46 2.98
C ASP A 141 -4.32 19.76 2.17
N PHE A 142 -3.40 20.67 2.53
CA PHE A 142 -3.14 21.89 1.76
C PHE A 142 -2.65 21.56 0.35
N VAL A 143 -1.68 20.65 0.22
CA VAL A 143 -1.15 20.23 -1.10
C VAL A 143 -2.26 19.63 -1.97
N GLN A 144 -3.12 18.76 -1.39
CA GLN A 144 -4.22 18.13 -2.10
C GLN A 144 -5.26 19.17 -2.57
N ASN A 145 -5.65 20.10 -1.70
CA ASN A 145 -6.55 21.20 -2.04
C ASN A 145 -5.94 22.12 -3.10
N PHE A 146 -4.64 22.41 -3.00
CA PHE A 146 -3.93 23.24 -3.96
C PHE A 146 -3.90 22.61 -5.35
N THR A 147 -3.67 21.29 -5.45
CA THR A 147 -3.78 20.56 -6.73
C THR A 147 -5.20 20.58 -7.31
N PHE A 148 -6.22 20.43 -6.46
CA PHE A 148 -7.62 20.46 -6.90
C PHE A 148 -8.04 21.84 -7.42
N CYS A 149 -7.66 22.92 -6.71
CA CYS A 149 -7.89 24.29 -7.17
C CYS A 149 -7.11 24.61 -8.45
N ALA A 150 -5.89 24.09 -8.61
CA ALA A 150 -5.10 24.30 -9.82
C ALA A 150 -5.82 23.79 -11.07
N ASP A 151 -6.49 22.64 -11.00
CA ASP A 151 -7.25 22.09 -12.15
C ASP A 151 -8.39 22.99 -12.65
N SER A 152 -8.86 23.95 -11.84
CA SER A 152 -9.92 24.89 -12.20
C SER A 152 -9.43 26.13 -12.97
N VAL A 153 -8.11 26.42 -13.03
CA VAL A 153 -7.54 27.62 -13.68
C VAL A 153 -6.33 27.25 -14.55
N VAL A 154 -6.49 27.30 -15.89
CA VAL A 154 -5.57 26.75 -16.91
C VAL A 154 -4.12 27.25 -16.80
N GLU A 155 -3.89 28.53 -16.49
CA GLU A 155 -2.54 29.11 -16.38
C GLU A 155 -1.83 28.81 -15.04
N ALA A 156 -2.59 28.49 -13.98
CA ALA A 156 -2.02 28.12 -12.69
C ALA A 156 -1.65 26.62 -12.61
N ARG A 157 -2.22 25.78 -13.49
CA ARG A 157 -2.06 24.31 -13.46
C ARG A 157 -0.62 23.83 -13.45
N THR A 158 0.20 24.28 -14.39
CA THR A 158 1.56 23.75 -14.60
C THR A 158 2.49 24.13 -13.45
N THR A 159 2.41 25.37 -12.98
CA THR A 159 3.24 25.87 -11.87
C THR A 159 2.79 25.28 -10.54
N ALA A 160 1.48 25.25 -10.28
CA ALA A 160 0.93 24.68 -9.05
C ALA A 160 1.17 23.17 -8.97
N ALA A 161 0.98 22.42 -10.07
CA ALA A 161 1.32 21.00 -10.12
C ALA A 161 2.83 20.74 -9.93
N GLY A 162 3.69 21.60 -10.48
CA GLY A 162 5.14 21.51 -10.28
C GLY A 162 5.56 21.74 -8.83
N ILE A 163 4.93 22.69 -8.13
CA ILE A 163 5.15 22.97 -6.71
C ILE A 163 4.58 21.86 -5.84
N ALA A 164 3.33 21.45 -6.09
CA ALA A 164 2.71 20.33 -5.39
C ALA A 164 3.54 19.05 -5.50
N LYS A 165 4.07 18.73 -6.68
CA LYS A 165 4.92 17.56 -6.89
C LYS A 165 6.24 17.60 -6.10
N LYS A 166 6.76 18.79 -5.80
CA LYS A 166 7.92 18.96 -4.91
C LYS A 166 7.53 18.88 -3.43
N MET A 167 6.34 19.35 -3.10
CA MET A 167 5.79 19.34 -1.73
C MET A 167 5.25 17.97 -1.32
N ASP A 168 4.85 17.10 -2.26
CA ASP A 168 4.30 15.77 -2.01
C ASP A 168 5.34 14.78 -1.43
N GLN A 169 6.61 15.18 -1.34
CA GLN A 169 7.64 14.38 -0.69
C GLN A 169 7.56 14.55 0.83
N LEU A 170 7.50 13.42 1.55
CA LEU A 170 7.52 13.37 3.01
C LEU A 170 8.72 14.15 3.61
N GLU A 171 9.85 14.13 2.91
CA GLU A 171 11.05 14.88 3.28
C GLU A 171 10.80 16.39 3.35
N TYR A 172 9.96 16.93 2.46
CA TYR A 172 9.60 18.34 2.48
C TYR A 172 8.74 18.68 3.69
N GLY A 173 7.76 17.82 4.03
CA GLY A 173 6.94 17.97 5.24
C GLY A 173 7.78 17.89 6.53
N ILE A 174 8.74 16.95 6.59
CA ILE A 174 9.67 16.82 7.73
C ILE A 174 10.59 18.02 7.84
N LEU A 175 11.16 18.49 6.72
CA LEU A 175 11.98 19.69 6.69
C LEU A 175 11.17 20.91 7.12
N LEU A 176 9.92 21.03 6.70
CA LEU A 176 9.05 22.13 7.11
C LEU A 176 8.78 22.08 8.62
N GLU A 177 8.45 20.93 9.19
CA GLU A 177 8.27 20.80 10.65
C GLU A 177 9.55 21.04 11.45
N LEU A 178 10.70 20.60 10.94
CA LEU A 178 11.97 20.77 11.62
C LEU A 178 12.46 22.22 11.55
N TRP A 179 12.40 22.81 10.36
CA TRP A 179 12.99 24.12 10.10
C TRP A 179 12.06 25.27 10.47
N THR A 180 10.74 25.12 10.40
CA THR A 180 9.81 26.20 10.79
C THR A 180 10.05 26.73 12.20
N PRO A 181 10.12 25.90 13.27
CA PRO A 181 10.39 26.41 14.62
C PRO A 181 11.79 26.99 14.78
N ILE A 182 12.79 26.44 14.08
CA ILE A 182 14.17 26.95 14.09
C ILE A 182 14.21 28.35 13.43
N LEU A 183 13.69 28.46 12.21
CA LEU A 183 13.66 29.70 11.45
C LEU A 183 12.79 30.77 12.11
N ASP A 184 11.67 30.40 12.73
CA ASP A 184 10.83 31.32 13.50
C ASP A 184 11.57 31.87 14.71
N ARG A 185 12.31 31.03 15.46
CA ARG A 185 13.19 31.51 16.54
C ARG A 185 14.27 32.44 16.01
N PHE A 186 14.98 32.06 14.95
CA PHE A 186 16.00 32.91 14.34
C PHE A 186 15.41 34.26 13.89
N HIS A 187 14.24 34.26 13.27
CA HIS A 187 13.56 35.47 12.81
C HIS A 187 13.17 36.38 13.99
N LYS A 188 12.53 35.82 15.03
CA LYS A 188 12.17 36.55 16.25
C LYS A 188 13.40 37.15 16.94
N THR A 189 14.47 36.36 17.08
CA THR A 189 15.74 36.84 17.64
C THR A 189 16.33 37.95 16.77
N SER A 190 16.36 37.79 15.45
CA SER A 190 16.86 38.80 14.51
C SER A 190 16.09 40.12 14.61
N LEU A 191 14.76 40.07 14.65
CA LEU A 191 13.91 41.27 14.82
C LEU A 191 14.21 41.98 16.14
N LYS A 192 14.40 41.22 17.21
CA LYS A 192 14.69 41.76 18.54
C LYS A 192 16.08 42.39 18.60
N LEU A 193 17.08 41.75 17.99
CA LEU A 193 18.44 42.29 17.84
C LEU A 193 18.49 43.60 17.03
N GLN A 194 17.54 43.78 16.11
CA GLN A 194 17.42 45.00 15.29
C GLN A 194 16.56 46.09 15.95
N SER A 195 16.03 45.84 17.16
CA SER A 195 15.21 46.83 17.88
C SER A 195 16.07 47.98 18.38
N PRO A 196 15.68 49.25 18.12
CA PRO A 196 16.42 50.40 18.62
C PRO A 196 16.36 50.59 20.14
N GLN A 197 15.52 49.81 20.84
CA GLN A 197 15.41 49.80 22.31
C GLN A 197 16.12 48.61 22.99
N LEU A 198 16.90 47.81 22.24
CA LEU A 198 17.52 46.60 22.76
C LEU A 198 18.63 46.90 23.79
N ASP A 199 18.57 46.27 24.96
CA ASP A 199 19.66 46.27 25.94
C ASP A 199 20.68 45.15 25.66
N LEU A 200 21.94 45.41 26.00
CA LEU A 200 23.05 44.49 25.79
C LEU A 200 22.89 43.19 26.60
N ASN A 201 22.28 43.23 27.79
CA ASN A 201 22.04 42.03 28.58
C ASN A 201 20.92 41.17 27.97
N GLU A 202 19.88 41.81 27.41
CA GLU A 202 18.81 41.11 26.70
C GLU A 202 19.33 40.42 25.44
N ALA A 203 20.27 41.05 24.72
CA ALA A 203 20.90 40.45 23.53
C ALA A 203 21.68 39.17 23.87
N VAL A 204 22.41 39.15 24.99
CA VAL A 204 23.18 37.98 25.45
C VAL A 204 22.25 36.83 25.85
N GLN A 205 21.15 37.12 26.55
CA GLN A 205 20.17 36.09 26.95
C GLN A 205 19.45 35.45 25.75
N LEU A 206 19.35 36.14 24.61
CA LEU A 206 18.72 35.60 23.40
C LEU A 206 19.63 34.65 22.61
N LEU A 207 20.93 34.61 22.90
CA LEU A 207 21.94 33.80 22.20
C LEU A 207 22.38 32.55 22.98
N THR A 208 21.98 32.44 24.26
CA THR A 208 22.23 31.29 25.16
C THR A 208 20.97 30.46 25.35
#